data_AF-A0A3B9NVY0-F1
#
_entry.id   AF-A0A3B9NVY0-F1
#
_cell.length_a   1.000
_cell.length_b   1.000
_cell.length_c   1.000
_cell.angle_alpha   90.00
_cell.angle_beta   90.00
_cell.angle_gamma   90.00
#
_symmetry.space_group_name_H-M   'P 1'
#
loop_
_entity.id
_entity.type
_entity.pdbx_description
1 polymer ?
#
loop_
_entity_poly.entity_id
_entity_poly.type
_entity_poly.pdbx_seq_one_letter_code
_entity_poly.pdbx_strand_id
1 'polypeptide(L)'
;MAEADDPKPMSPRARFFMALAFFFFGGFLFSLVFGWIPKQSSPNPTPIWVLGAAAMMFSLAGVVILLIENERLAWLRNLVSWLLLVCLAIPFNWVAFGEGERQFSSSSSFLGVTSSGTPGETEGRIVFGFFALLMDLMVVLAPLHLLKNRKSKRDEIDP
;
A
#
# COMPACT_ATOMS: atom_id res chain seq x y z
N MET A 1 32.58 -13.74 14.26
CA MET A 1 32.17 -13.40 12.88
C MET A 1 30.88 -14.14 12.63
N ALA A 2 29.74 -13.44 12.64
CA ALA A 2 28.45 -14.04 12.34
C ALA A 2 28.37 -14.25 10.82
N GLU A 3 28.22 -15.50 10.41
CA GLU A 3 27.91 -15.91 9.05
C GLU A 3 26.60 -15.22 8.66
N ALA A 4 26.67 -14.30 7.69
CA ALA A 4 25.49 -13.62 7.18
C ALA A 4 24.65 -14.68 6.45
N ASP A 5 23.58 -15.12 7.11
CA ASP A 5 22.59 -16.06 6.59
C ASP A 5 22.04 -15.48 5.27
N ASP A 6 22.49 -16.04 4.14
CA ASP A 6 22.14 -15.58 2.80
C ASP A 6 20.62 -15.74 2.65
N PRO A 7 19.84 -14.66 2.41
CA PRO A 7 18.38 -14.75 2.41
C PRO A 7 17.91 -15.72 1.34
N LYS A 8 17.51 -16.92 1.80
CA LYS A 8 17.11 -18.03 0.93
C LYS A 8 16.00 -17.57 -0.02
N PRO A 9 16.21 -17.63 -1.35
CA PRO A 9 15.19 -17.22 -2.30
C PRO A 9 13.94 -18.11 -2.14
N MET A 10 12.76 -17.49 -2.10
CA MET A 10 11.50 -18.23 -2.00
C MET A 10 11.36 -19.20 -3.17
N SER A 11 10.90 -20.42 -2.91
CA SER A 11 10.66 -21.38 -4.00
C SER A 11 9.58 -20.86 -4.98
N PRO A 12 9.69 -21.17 -6.28
CA PRO A 12 8.72 -20.73 -7.29
C PRO A 12 7.26 -21.13 -6.95
N ARG A 13 7.08 -22.32 -6.35
CA ARG A 13 5.77 -22.82 -5.91
C ARG A 13 5.20 -21.98 -4.77
N ALA A 14 6.02 -21.63 -3.78
CA ALA A 14 5.59 -20.81 -2.65
C ALA A 14 5.11 -19.42 -3.12
N ARG A 15 5.81 -18.82 -4.10
CA ARG A 15 5.39 -17.55 -4.70
C ARG A 15 4.04 -17.65 -5.40
N PHE A 16 3.83 -18.72 -6.16
CA PHE A 16 2.56 -18.93 -6.85
C PHE A 16 1.39 -19.04 -5.84
N PHE A 17 1.55 -19.83 -4.78
CA PHE A 17 0.51 -19.94 -3.73
C PHE A 17 0.29 -18.62 -3.00
N MET A 18 1.35 -17.89 -2.68
CA MET A 18 1.23 -16.59 -2.02
C MET A 18 0.53 -15.57 -2.93
N ALA A 19 0.92 -15.47 -4.20
CA ALA A 19 0.25 -14.60 -5.16
C ALA A 19 -1.22 -14.97 -5.34
N LEU A 20 -1.54 -16.27 -5.40
CA LEU A 20 -2.91 -16.77 -5.49
C LEU A 20 -3.74 -16.33 -4.28
N ALA A 21 -3.20 -16.40 -3.07
CA ALA A 21 -3.87 -15.92 -1.86
C ALA A 21 -4.17 -14.41 -1.95
N PHE A 22 -3.19 -13.61 -2.38
CA PHE A 22 -3.38 -12.16 -2.56
C PHE A 22 -4.42 -11.85 -3.64
N PHE A 23 -4.41 -12.56 -4.77
CA PHE A 23 -5.45 -12.42 -5.80
C PHE A 23 -6.83 -12.83 -5.31
N PHE A 24 -6.93 -13.88 -4.51
CA PHE A 24 -8.19 -14.32 -3.92
C PHE A 24 -8.76 -13.24 -3.00
N PHE A 25 -7.95 -12.67 -2.10
CA PHE A 25 -8.37 -11.57 -1.23
C PHE A 25 -8.74 -10.32 -2.05
N GLY A 26 -7.93 -9.92 -3.03
CA GLY A 26 -8.25 -8.78 -3.91
C GLY A 26 -9.54 -9.00 -4.70
N GLY A 27 -9.74 -10.19 -5.26
CA GLY A 27 -10.94 -10.58 -6.00
C GLY A 27 -12.20 -10.61 -5.13
N PHE A 28 -12.07 -11.07 -3.89
CA PHE A 28 -13.14 -10.99 -2.90
C PHE A 28 -13.55 -9.53 -2.62
N LEU A 29 -12.58 -8.63 -2.42
CA LEU A 29 -12.87 -7.21 -2.23
C LEU A 29 -13.49 -6.57 -3.48
N PHE A 30 -13.04 -6.92 -4.69
CA PHE A 30 -13.69 -6.49 -5.93
C PHE A 30 -15.15 -6.95 -6.02
N SER A 31 -15.45 -8.15 -5.55
CA SER A 31 -16.83 -8.66 -5.53
C SER A 31 -17.75 -7.79 -4.67
N LEU A 32 -17.22 -7.19 -3.60
CA LEU A 32 -17.94 -6.20 -2.78
C LEU A 32 -18.04 -4.82 -3.46
N VAL A 33 -17.04 -4.43 -4.26
CA VAL A 33 -17.03 -3.17 -5.02
C VAL A 33 -18.09 -3.21 -6.14
N PHE A 34 -18.14 -4.30 -6.91
CA PHE A 34 -19.10 -4.50 -7.99
C PHE A 34 -20.52 -4.82 -7.50
N GLY A 35 -20.69 -5.08 -6.20
CA GLY A 35 -22.00 -5.40 -5.62
C GLY A 35 -22.48 -6.82 -5.89
N TRP A 36 -21.59 -7.73 -6.26
CA TRP A 36 -21.92 -9.17 -6.35
C TRP A 36 -22.30 -9.70 -4.95
N ILE A 37 -21.57 -9.26 -3.93
CA ILE A 37 -21.84 -9.59 -2.54
C ILE A 37 -22.52 -8.38 -1.86
N PRO A 38 -23.70 -8.55 -1.24
CA PRO A 38 -24.38 -7.46 -0.56
C PRO A 38 -23.58 -6.97 0.64
N LYS A 39 -23.46 -5.65 0.76
CA LYS A 39 -22.84 -4.98 1.92
C LYS A 39 -23.87 -4.88 3.04
N GLN A 40 -23.48 -5.25 4.26
CA GLN A 40 -24.29 -4.98 5.43
C GLN A 40 -24.41 -3.47 5.63
N SER A 41 -25.61 -3.00 6.01
CA SER A 41 -25.84 -1.59 6.28
C SER A 41 -25.18 -1.23 7.60
N SER A 42 -24.01 -0.57 7.56
CA SER A 42 -23.40 0.02 8.75
C SER A 42 -23.85 1.47 8.90
N PRO A 43 -23.94 1.99 10.15
CA PRO A 43 -24.29 3.39 10.41
C PRO A 43 -23.35 4.40 9.75
N ASN A 44 -22.10 3.99 9.49
CA ASN A 44 -21.10 4.81 8.81
C ASN A 44 -20.44 3.96 7.70
N PRO A 45 -21.01 3.95 6.48
CA PRO A 45 -20.51 3.10 5.41
C PRO A 45 -19.20 3.65 4.85
N THR A 46 -18.17 2.80 4.80
CA THR A 46 -16.89 3.12 4.16
C THR A 46 -17.12 3.46 2.68
N PRO A 47 -16.52 4.53 2.14
CA PRO A 47 -16.65 4.85 0.73
C PRO A 47 -16.17 3.72 -0.16
N ILE A 48 -16.94 3.43 -1.22
CA ILE A 48 -16.72 2.28 -2.10
C ILE A 48 -15.36 2.35 -2.79
N TRP A 49 -14.87 3.55 -3.12
CA TRP A 49 -13.58 3.71 -3.76
C TRP A 49 -12.42 3.33 -2.83
N VAL A 50 -12.55 3.49 -1.50
CA VAL A 50 -11.52 3.07 -0.52
C VAL A 50 -11.39 1.55 -0.54
N LEU A 51 -12.53 0.87 -0.61
CA LEU A 51 -12.58 -0.59 -0.77
C LEU A 51 -11.97 -1.02 -2.12
N GLY A 52 -12.21 -0.26 -3.18
CA GLY A 52 -11.56 -0.44 -4.47
C GLY A 52 -10.04 -0.26 -4.43
N ALA A 53 -9.55 0.74 -3.73
CA ALA A 53 -8.11 0.96 -3.52
C ALA A 53 -7.49 -0.22 -2.76
N ALA A 54 -8.17 -0.73 -1.72
CA ALA A 54 -7.72 -1.93 -0.99
C ALA A 54 -7.69 -3.17 -1.89
N ALA A 55 -8.74 -3.40 -2.69
CA ALA A 55 -8.80 -4.49 -3.66
C ALA A 55 -7.62 -4.43 -4.64
N MET A 56 -7.36 -3.24 -5.19
CA MET A 56 -6.23 -2.98 -6.09
C MET A 56 -4.89 -3.28 -5.41
N MET A 57 -4.68 -2.86 -4.16
CA MET A 57 -3.44 -3.13 -3.44
C MET A 57 -3.16 -4.63 -3.30
N PHE A 58 -4.17 -5.42 -2.91
CA PHE A 58 -4.01 -6.88 -2.80
C PHE A 58 -3.72 -7.53 -4.15
N SER A 59 -4.42 -7.12 -5.21
CA SER A 59 -4.17 -7.64 -6.56
C SER A 59 -2.78 -7.25 -7.08
N LEU A 60 -2.36 -5.99 -6.90
CA LEU A 60 -1.03 -5.52 -7.31
C LEU A 60 0.08 -6.21 -6.52
N ALA A 61 -0.11 -6.45 -5.21
CA ALA A 61 0.83 -7.20 -4.40
C ALA A 61 1.00 -8.64 -4.94
N GLY A 62 -0.09 -9.30 -5.32
CA GLY A 62 -0.03 -10.61 -6.00
C GLY A 62 0.80 -10.58 -7.28
N VAL A 63 0.63 -9.54 -8.11
CA VAL A 63 1.45 -9.35 -9.32
C VAL A 63 2.93 -9.13 -8.98
N VAL A 64 3.25 -8.29 -8.00
CA VAL A 64 4.64 -8.04 -7.57
C VAL A 64 5.31 -9.35 -7.12
N ILE A 65 4.60 -10.18 -6.36
CA ILE A 65 5.10 -11.48 -5.88
C ILE A 65 5.46 -12.41 -7.04
N LEU A 66 4.64 -12.45 -8.10
CA LEU A 66 4.93 -13.25 -9.29
C LEU A 66 6.15 -12.73 -10.07
N LEU A 67 6.44 -11.43 -10.00
CA LEU A 67 7.49 -10.78 -10.77
C LEU A 67 8.84 -10.66 -10.04
N ILE A 68 8.93 -11.07 -8.76
CA ILE A 68 10.09 -10.79 -7.89
C ILE A 68 11.45 -11.20 -8.49
N GLU A 69 11.55 -12.35 -9.15
CA GLU A 69 12.81 -12.86 -9.73
C GLU A 69 12.90 -12.70 -11.26
N ASN A 70 11.95 -12.00 -11.88
CA ASN A 70 11.92 -11.90 -13.33
C ASN A 70 12.63 -10.65 -13.82
N GLU A 71 13.94 -10.77 -14.10
CA GLU A 71 14.76 -9.65 -14.60
C GLU A 71 14.26 -9.08 -15.93
N ARG A 72 13.69 -9.93 -16.81
CA ARG A 72 13.11 -9.48 -18.09
C ARG A 72 11.92 -8.54 -17.88
N LEU A 73 11.17 -8.76 -16.79
CA LEU A 73 10.00 -7.97 -16.43
C LEU A 73 10.27 -7.03 -15.24
N ALA A 74 11.54 -6.75 -14.90
CA ALA A 74 11.90 -5.86 -13.79
C ALA A 74 11.28 -4.46 -13.95
N TRP A 75 11.11 -3.98 -15.20
CA TRP A 75 10.43 -2.71 -15.45
C TRP A 75 8.95 -2.74 -15.02
N LEU A 76 8.26 -3.83 -15.35
CA LEU A 76 6.85 -4.03 -15.01
C LEU A 76 6.70 -4.23 -13.51
N ARG A 77 7.59 -5.01 -12.88
CA ARG A 77 7.67 -5.14 -11.43
C ARG A 77 7.75 -3.76 -10.76
N ASN A 78 8.67 -2.93 -11.20
CA ASN A 78 8.84 -1.58 -10.65
C ASN A 78 7.61 -0.69 -10.88
N LEU A 79 6.99 -0.76 -12.07
CA LEU A 79 5.75 -0.02 -12.36
C LEU A 79 4.59 -0.47 -11.44
N VAL A 80 4.39 -1.78 -11.30
CA VAL A 80 3.34 -2.35 -10.45
C VAL A 80 3.60 -2.04 -8.98
N SER A 81 4.86 -2.13 -8.51
CA SER A 81 5.24 -1.72 -7.15
C SER A 81 4.97 -0.22 -6.92
N TRP A 82 5.24 0.61 -7.90
CA TRP A 82 4.93 2.04 -7.82
C TRP A 82 3.42 2.30 -7.78
N LEU A 83 2.62 1.62 -8.63
CA LEU A 83 1.16 1.70 -8.58
C LEU A 83 0.59 1.23 -7.25
N LEU A 84 1.19 0.21 -6.62
CA LEU A 84 0.82 -0.24 -5.29
C LEU A 84 1.03 0.86 -4.26
N LEU A 85 2.16 1.56 -4.29
CA LEU A 85 2.43 2.70 -3.41
C LEU A 85 1.43 3.84 -3.63
N VAL A 86 1.08 4.14 -4.89
CA VAL A 86 0.05 5.13 -5.22
C VAL A 86 -1.32 4.73 -4.65
N CYS A 87 -1.74 3.48 -4.85
CA CYS A 87 -3.02 2.98 -4.31
C CYS A 87 -3.05 3.06 -2.78
N LEU A 88 -1.91 2.81 -2.13
CA LEU A 88 -1.77 2.95 -0.68
C LEU A 88 -1.81 4.43 -0.25
N ALA A 89 -1.18 5.34 -0.98
CA ALA A 89 -1.11 6.77 -0.64
C ALA A 89 -2.45 7.52 -0.76
N ILE A 90 -3.30 7.11 -1.71
CA ILE A 90 -4.59 7.78 -1.98
C ILE A 90 -5.50 7.82 -0.73
N PRO A 91 -5.75 6.71 0.00
CA PRO A 91 -6.52 6.75 1.23
C PRO A 91 -5.95 7.71 2.30
N PHE A 92 -4.63 7.73 2.52
CA PHE A 92 -4.02 8.64 3.49
C PHE A 92 -4.24 10.11 3.12
N ASN A 93 -4.04 10.45 1.85
CA ASN A 93 -4.28 11.79 1.34
C ASN A 93 -5.75 12.20 1.51
N TRP A 94 -6.70 11.29 1.27
CA TRP A 94 -8.12 11.57 1.48
C TRP A 94 -8.50 11.72 2.96
N VAL A 95 -7.92 10.94 3.88
CA VAL A 95 -8.18 11.11 5.31
C VAL A 95 -7.60 12.44 5.81
N ALA A 96 -6.37 12.78 5.39
CA ALA A 96 -5.68 13.98 5.81
C ALA A 96 -6.30 15.26 5.23
N PHE A 97 -6.40 15.32 3.90
CA PHE A 97 -6.72 16.54 3.14
C PHE A 97 -8.09 16.51 2.46
N GLY A 98 -8.78 15.36 2.47
CA GLY A 98 -10.09 15.23 1.83
C GLY A 98 -11.19 15.98 2.59
N GLU A 99 -12.20 16.38 1.82
CA GLU A 99 -13.39 17.07 2.31
C GLU A 99 -14.25 16.17 3.23
N GLY A 100 -14.99 16.81 4.14
CA GLY A 100 -15.93 16.16 5.07
C GLY A 100 -15.33 15.85 6.45
N GLU A 101 -16.18 15.87 7.48
CA GLU A 101 -15.79 15.61 8.87
C GLU A 101 -15.29 14.17 9.05
N ARG A 102 -14.25 14.01 9.88
CA ARG A 102 -13.66 12.71 10.21
C ARG A 102 -13.86 12.41 11.68
N GLN A 103 -14.54 11.31 11.95
CA GLN A 103 -14.71 10.79 13.30
C GLN A 103 -13.47 9.96 13.65
N PHE A 104 -12.59 10.53 14.48
CA PHE A 104 -11.43 9.81 15.02
C PHE A 104 -11.75 9.34 16.44
N SER A 105 -11.40 8.09 16.73
CA SER A 105 -11.46 7.54 18.08
C SER A 105 -10.03 7.27 18.54
N SER A 106 -9.58 7.94 19.59
CA SER A 106 -8.29 7.68 20.24
C SER A 106 -8.57 7.05 21.60
N SER A 107 -8.10 5.83 21.78
CA SER A 107 -7.97 5.20 23.08
C SER A 107 -6.49 5.24 23.44
N SER A 108 -6.08 6.30 24.15
CA SER A 108 -4.72 6.42 24.68
C SER A 108 -4.69 5.81 26.08
N SER A 109 -3.93 4.72 26.23
CA SER A 109 -3.68 4.09 27.53
C SER A 109 -2.28 4.49 27.99
N PHE A 110 -2.18 5.36 29.00
CA PHE A 110 -0.90 5.67 29.65
C PHE A 110 -1.00 5.27 31.12
N LEU A 111 -0.09 4.40 31.56
CA LEU A 111 0.07 4.03 32.98
C LEU A 111 -1.21 3.48 33.65
N GLY A 112 -1.99 2.67 32.93
CA GLY A 112 -3.21 2.04 33.44
C GLY A 112 -4.43 2.97 33.56
N VAL A 113 -4.27 4.26 33.25
CA VAL A 113 -5.38 5.21 33.13
C VAL A 113 -5.78 5.28 31.66
N THR A 114 -7.00 4.84 31.37
CA THR A 114 -7.61 4.98 30.04
C THR A 114 -8.33 6.32 29.99
N SER A 115 -7.78 7.30 29.28
CA SER A 115 -8.54 8.47 28.89
C SER A 115 -9.16 8.19 27.52
N SER A 116 -10.46 7.93 27.50
CA SER A 116 -11.24 7.97 26.26
C SER A 116 -11.63 9.42 26.02
N GLY A 117 -11.00 10.04 25.04
CA GLY A 117 -11.41 11.34 24.51
C GLY A 117 -11.76 11.18 23.04
N THR A 118 -12.65 12.01 22.52
CA THR A 118 -12.74 12.27 21.09
C THR A 118 -11.50 13.08 20.71
N PRO A 119 -10.43 12.49 20.13
CA PRO A 119 -9.37 13.30 19.55
C PRO A 119 -10.02 14.26 18.55
N GLY A 120 -9.64 15.54 18.63
CA GLY A 120 -10.17 16.54 17.73
C GLY A 120 -9.88 16.12 16.29
N GLU A 121 -10.81 16.38 15.37
CA GLU A 121 -10.63 16.12 13.93
C GLU A 121 -9.23 16.52 13.42
N THR A 122 -8.74 17.64 13.92
CA THR A 122 -7.41 18.19 13.65
C THR A 122 -6.27 17.23 14.00
N GLU A 123 -6.33 16.53 15.12
CA GLU A 123 -5.28 15.61 15.57
C GLU A 123 -5.15 14.41 14.62
N GLY A 124 -6.28 13.79 14.28
CA GLY A 124 -6.30 12.70 13.31
C GLY A 124 -5.77 13.15 11.95
N ARG A 125 -6.21 14.31 11.45
CA ARG A 125 -5.70 14.85 10.18
C ARG A 125 -4.21 15.14 10.20
N ILE A 126 -3.65 15.62 11.31
CA ILE A 126 -2.20 15.84 11.44
C ILE A 126 -1.43 14.52 11.34
N VAL A 127 -1.85 13.48 12.07
CA VAL A 127 -1.18 12.17 12.06
C VAL A 127 -1.26 11.54 10.67
N PHE A 128 -2.47 11.46 10.10
CA PHE A 128 -2.65 10.93 8.74
C PHE A 128 -1.94 11.79 7.69
N GLY A 129 -1.89 13.11 7.88
CA GLY A 129 -1.19 14.04 6.99
C GLY A 129 0.32 13.85 7.00
N PHE A 130 0.92 13.60 8.17
CA PHE A 130 2.33 13.24 8.25
C PHE A 130 2.63 11.94 7.48
N PHE A 131 1.81 10.90 7.66
CA PHE A 131 1.96 9.66 6.89
C PHE A 131 1.71 9.84 5.40
N ALA A 132 0.73 10.67 5.01
CA ALA A 132 0.48 11.01 3.62
C ALA A 132 1.71 11.66 2.98
N LEU A 133 2.34 12.63 3.64
CA LEU A 133 3.57 13.27 3.15
C LEU A 133 4.73 12.28 3.00
N LEU A 134 4.91 11.36 3.96
CA LEU A 134 5.93 10.31 3.84
C LEU A 134 5.65 9.38 2.64
N MET A 135 4.40 8.98 2.44
CA MET A 135 3.99 8.16 1.31
C MET A 135 4.18 8.88 -0.03
N ASP A 136 3.83 10.16 -0.11
CA ASP A 136 4.00 10.98 -1.30
C ASP A 136 5.49 11.13 -1.65
N LEU A 137 6.34 11.31 -0.64
CA LEU A 137 7.78 11.32 -0.81
C LEU A 137 8.25 9.99 -1.42
N MET A 138 7.76 8.84 -0.93
CA MET A 138 8.10 7.53 -1.52
C MET A 138 7.59 7.39 -2.96
N VAL A 139 6.37 7.85 -3.24
CA VAL A 139 5.77 7.82 -4.59
C VAL A 139 6.60 8.62 -5.59
N VAL A 140 7.23 9.72 -5.17
CA VAL A 140 8.09 10.56 -6.02
C VAL A 140 9.52 10.05 -6.06
N LEU A 141 10.14 9.74 -4.91
CA LEU A 141 11.55 9.36 -4.84
C LEU A 141 11.83 7.99 -5.44
N ALA A 142 10.93 7.02 -5.29
CA ALA A 142 11.12 5.67 -5.84
C ALA A 142 11.32 5.66 -7.37
N PRO A 143 10.45 6.26 -8.20
CA PRO A 143 10.68 6.32 -9.64
C PRO A 143 11.88 7.19 -10.01
N LEU A 144 12.12 8.31 -9.32
CA LEU A 144 13.30 9.15 -9.58
C LEU A 144 14.61 8.40 -9.35
N HIS A 145 14.70 7.65 -8.26
CA HIS A 145 15.86 6.81 -7.96
C HIS A 145 16.05 5.73 -9.05
N LEU A 146 14.98 5.10 -9.51
CA LEU A 146 15.03 4.12 -10.60
C LEU A 146 15.49 4.74 -11.93
N LEU A 147 15.00 5.94 -12.27
CA LEU A 147 15.40 6.65 -13.49
C LEU A 147 16.86 7.10 -13.43
N LYS A 148 17.30 7.64 -12.27
CA LYS A 148 18.69 8.02 -12.05
C LYS A 148 19.64 6.84 -12.23
N ASN A 149 19.32 5.68 -11.64
CA ASN A 149 20.16 4.49 -11.73
C ASN A 149 20.18 3.92 -13.16
N ARG A 150 19.07 4.02 -13.91
CA ARG A 150 19.04 3.64 -15.33
C ARG A 150 19.90 4.54 -16.20
N LYS A 151 19.89 5.87 -15.95
CA LYS A 151 20.71 6.83 -16.69
C LYS A 151 22.20 6.57 -16.44
N SER A 152 22.61 6.43 -15.18
CA SER A 152 24.01 6.14 -14.82
C SER A 152 24.56 4.89 -15.51
N LYS A 153 23.76 3.82 -15.58
CA LYS A 153 24.16 2.58 -16.25
C LYS A 153 24.26 2.71 -17.77
N ARG A 154 23.51 3.65 -18.38
CA ARG A 154 23.56 3.92 -19.82
C ARG A 154 24.83 4.70 -20.18
N ASP A 155 25.14 5.73 -19.40
CA ASP A 155 26.30 6.60 -19.63
C ASP A 155 27.63 5.82 -19.45
N GLU A 156 27.64 4.73 -18.67
CA GLU A 156 28.80 3.82 -18.54
C GLU A 156 29.01 2.93 -19.77
N ILE A 157 27.95 2.62 -20.52
CA ILE A 157 27.98 1.73 -21.69
C ILE A 157 28.32 2.51 -22.98
N ASP A 158 28.00 3.81 -23.03
CA ASP A 158 28.15 4.67 -24.20
C ASP A 158 28.85 6.00 -23.80
N PRO A 159 30.18 5.97 -23.56
CA PRO A 159 30.95 7.12 -23.05
C PRO A 159 31.18 8.24 -24.07
#